data_AF-A0A2E8GQR8-F1
#
_entry.id   AF-A0A2E8GQR8-F1
#
_cell.length_a   1.000
_cell.length_b   1.000
_cell.length_c   1.000
_cell.angle_alpha   90.00
_cell.angle_beta   90.00
_cell.angle_gamma   90.00
#
_symmetry.space_group_name_H-M   'P 1'
#
loop_
_entity.id
_entity.type
_entity.pdbx_description
1 polymer ?
#
loop_
_entity_poly.entity_id
_entity_poly.type
_entity_poly.pdbx_seq_one_letter_code
_entity_poly.pdbx_strand_id
1 'polypeptide(L)'
;MNSGYEVIQDVNSTGKLIAPFGIDQAVPTKDVTEITVSLELEKTNETSRQISEKITLTSCNYLREKNPCSSRSGIVRSFQTTLSKKGQAKIRIKDSGKETITIEFPINVKTAGLLPGGTNIPLTQAIQNILRKTFAPYLKSLVQEQSTFEIDKMAADFIDSGLFEVAKLRVQGHESGVGYYLTMGYIEEKQGNLSGANMYYQEGEVSTSENELFKKSIERINFLLQQ
;
A
#
# COMPACT_ATOMS: atom_id res chain seq x y z
N MET A 1 -30.75 13.27 6.50
CA MET A 1 -30.10 12.30 7.39
C MET A 1 -28.74 12.00 6.81
N ASN A 2 -27.67 12.56 7.40
CA ASN A 2 -26.30 12.40 6.93
C ASN A 2 -25.76 11.05 7.38
N SER A 3 -25.83 10.03 6.53
CA SER A 3 -25.11 8.78 6.74
C SER A 3 -23.65 8.98 6.30
N GLY A 4 -22.84 9.55 7.18
CA GLY A 4 -21.40 9.56 7.02
C GLY A 4 -20.88 8.14 7.21
N TYR A 5 -20.28 7.56 6.18
CA TYR A 5 -19.47 6.36 6.36
C TYR A 5 -18.11 6.82 6.87
N GLU A 6 -17.85 6.55 8.14
CA GLU A 6 -16.50 6.57 8.68
C GLU A 6 -15.79 5.33 8.13
N VAL A 7 -15.02 5.51 7.06
CA VAL A 7 -14.12 4.46 6.58
C VAL A 7 -12.96 4.46 7.57
N ILE A 8 -13.11 3.68 8.64
CA ILE A 8 -12.01 3.29 9.52
C ILE A 8 -11.09 2.43 8.67
N GLN A 9 -10.09 3.09 8.09
CA GLN A 9 -9.15 2.49 7.17
C GLN A 9 -8.36 1.42 7.92
N ASP A 10 -8.40 0.21 7.36
CA ASP A 10 -7.75 -1.00 7.84
C ASP A 10 -6.32 -0.72 8.35
N VAL A 11 -6.19 -0.74 9.67
CA VAL A 11 -5.05 -0.24 10.47
C VAL A 11 -3.75 -0.97 10.13
N ASN A 12 -3.82 -2.13 9.45
CA ASN A 12 -2.65 -2.87 9.01
C ASN A 12 -1.92 -2.27 7.80
N SER A 13 -2.62 -1.50 6.94
CA SER A 13 -1.99 -0.86 5.78
C SER A 13 -1.27 0.42 6.20
N THR A 14 -1.92 1.19 7.07
CA THR A 14 -1.37 2.41 7.66
C THR A 14 -0.30 2.08 8.71
N GLY A 15 -0.46 1.00 9.48
CA GLY A 15 0.56 0.50 10.41
C GLY A 15 1.90 0.18 9.74
N LYS A 16 1.90 -0.28 8.47
CA LYS A 16 3.14 -0.46 7.70
C LYS A 16 3.77 0.84 7.19
N LEU A 17 3.00 1.92 7.09
CA LEU A 17 3.49 3.27 6.77
C LEU A 17 3.95 4.04 8.01
N ILE A 18 3.43 3.69 9.20
CA ILE A 18 3.72 4.37 10.47
C ILE A 18 4.70 3.59 11.35
N ALA A 19 4.96 2.30 11.08
CA ALA A 19 6.01 1.52 11.78
C ALA A 19 7.40 2.19 11.82
N PRO A 20 7.83 3.03 10.85
CA PRO A 20 9.08 3.78 10.97
C PRO A 20 9.04 4.95 11.97
N PHE A 21 7.86 5.34 12.47
CA PHE A 21 7.63 6.55 13.27
C PHE A 21 6.93 6.21 14.60
N GLY A 22 7.57 5.38 15.43
CA GLY A 22 7.07 4.90 16.72
C GLY A 22 6.16 5.90 17.45
N ILE A 23 4.87 5.59 17.50
CA ILE A 23 3.88 6.50 18.09
C ILE A 23 3.77 6.21 19.59
N ASP A 24 4.70 6.78 20.34
CA ASP A 24 4.43 7.30 21.69
C ASP A 24 4.98 8.73 21.87
N GLN A 25 5.58 9.35 20.83
CA GLN A 25 6.19 10.69 20.94
C GLN A 25 6.05 11.57 19.69
N ALA A 26 4.83 11.79 19.20
CA ALA A 26 4.57 12.91 18.30
C ALA A 26 3.52 13.84 18.92
N VAL A 27 3.97 14.77 19.76
CA VAL A 27 3.17 15.94 20.10
C VAL A 27 3.04 16.77 18.81
N PRO A 28 1.83 17.10 18.33
CA PRO A 28 1.67 17.82 17.07
C PRO A 28 2.36 19.19 17.17
N THR A 29 3.37 19.42 16.34
CA THR A 29 3.91 20.76 16.12
C THR A 29 2.87 21.61 15.37
N LYS A 30 2.94 22.94 15.49
CA LYS A 30 1.94 23.91 14.99
C LYS A 30 1.81 23.99 13.44
N ASP A 31 2.47 23.09 12.72
CA ASP A 31 2.52 23.00 11.26
C ASP A 31 1.77 21.73 10.80
N VAL A 32 0.44 21.72 11.00
CA VAL A 32 -0.41 20.60 10.57
C VAL A 32 -0.90 20.87 9.15
N THR A 33 -0.58 19.96 8.22
CA THR A 33 -1.26 19.85 6.94
C THR A 33 -2.39 18.82 7.04
N GLU A 34 -3.64 19.28 6.92
CA GLU A 34 -4.83 18.46 6.94
C GLU A 34 -5.26 18.13 5.50
N ILE A 35 -5.42 16.84 5.18
CA ILE A 35 -5.96 16.37 3.90
C ILE A 35 -7.32 15.72 4.16
N THR A 36 -8.38 16.33 3.64
CA THR A 36 -9.75 15.80 3.72
C THR A 36 -10.18 15.28 2.36
N VAL A 37 -10.68 14.05 2.30
CA VAL A 37 -11.32 13.49 1.10
C VAL A 37 -12.82 13.38 1.37
N SER A 38 -13.63 14.06 0.55
CA SER A 38 -15.09 13.98 0.62
C SER A 38 -15.69 13.49 -0.69
N LEU A 39 -16.90 12.94 -0.60
CA LEU A 39 -17.59 12.32 -1.72
C LEU A 39 -19.06 12.72 -1.72
N GLU A 40 -19.49 13.38 -2.77
CA GLU A 40 -20.88 13.72 -3.05
C GLU A 40 -21.41 12.76 -4.11
N LEU A 41 -22.40 11.93 -3.77
CA LEU A 41 -22.94 10.92 -4.68
C LEU A 41 -24.35 11.27 -5.13
N GLU A 42 -24.60 11.09 -6.43
CA GLU A 42 -25.94 11.12 -7.01
C GLU A 42 -26.74 9.87 -6.61
N LYS A 43 -28.05 9.95 -6.89
CA LYS A 43 -28.94 8.79 -6.75
C LYS A 43 -28.47 7.67 -7.68
N THR A 44 -28.58 6.43 -7.20
CA THR A 44 -28.21 5.27 -8.00
C THR A 44 -29.19 5.10 -9.15
N ASN A 45 -28.64 4.95 -10.36
CA ASN A 45 -29.40 4.67 -11.56
C ASN A 45 -29.32 3.19 -11.88
N GLU A 46 -30.48 2.56 -12.03
CA GLU A 46 -30.63 1.15 -12.36
C GLU A 46 -31.22 1.02 -13.76
N THR A 47 -30.61 0.19 -14.58
CA THR A 47 -31.13 -0.17 -15.91
C THR A 47 -31.05 -1.68 -16.11
N SER A 48 -32.11 -2.26 -16.66
CA SER A 48 -32.19 -3.70 -16.91
C SER A 48 -32.38 -3.95 -18.41
N ARG A 49 -31.58 -4.86 -18.97
CA ARG A 49 -31.69 -5.29 -20.36
C ARG A 49 -31.82 -6.79 -20.44
N GLN A 50 -32.71 -7.27 -21.28
CA GLN A 50 -32.84 -8.69 -21.56
C GLN A 50 -31.63 -9.18 -22.37
N ILE A 51 -31.02 -10.27 -21.91
CA ILE A 51 -29.93 -10.98 -22.58
C ILE A 51 -30.34 -12.44 -22.85
N SER A 52 -29.62 -13.08 -23.74
CA SER A 52 -29.81 -14.50 -24.07
C SER A 52 -28.47 -15.19 -24.06
N GLU A 53 -28.34 -16.23 -23.24
CA GLU A 53 -27.13 -17.03 -23.14
C GLU A 53 -27.38 -18.43 -23.68
N LYS A 54 -26.41 -18.94 -24.46
CA LYS A 54 -26.40 -20.33 -24.88
C LYS A 54 -25.90 -21.17 -23.72
N ILE A 55 -26.69 -22.16 -23.31
CA ILE A 55 -26.30 -23.10 -22.29
C ILE A 55 -26.27 -24.51 -22.86
N THR A 56 -25.44 -25.36 -22.28
CA THR A 56 -25.42 -26.79 -22.56
C THR A 56 -25.86 -27.51 -21.30
N LEU A 57 -27.00 -28.19 -21.36
CA LEU A 57 -27.47 -29.04 -20.28
C LEU A 57 -26.94 -30.45 -20.52
N THR A 58 -26.16 -30.96 -19.57
CA THR A 58 -25.63 -32.32 -19.60
C THR A 58 -26.40 -33.17 -18.60
N SER A 59 -26.85 -34.33 -19.05
CA SER A 59 -27.51 -35.33 -18.22
C SER A 59 -26.72 -36.63 -18.31
N CYS A 60 -26.31 -37.17 -17.16
CA CYS A 60 -25.55 -38.41 -17.08
C CYS A 60 -26.36 -39.50 -16.38
N ASN A 61 -26.46 -40.67 -17.02
CA ASN A 61 -26.95 -41.90 -16.41
C ASN A 61 -25.79 -42.89 -16.31
N TYR A 62 -25.22 -42.99 -15.11
CA TYR A 62 -24.07 -43.86 -14.82
C TYR A 62 -24.41 -45.35 -14.77
N LEU A 63 -25.67 -45.73 -14.97
CA LEU A 63 -26.10 -47.12 -15.13
C LEU A 63 -25.90 -47.64 -16.58
N ARG A 64 -25.46 -46.79 -17.51
CA ARG A 64 -25.13 -47.17 -18.90
C ARG A 64 -23.66 -47.53 -19.04
N GLU A 65 -23.37 -48.68 -19.64
CA GLU A 65 -22.00 -49.17 -19.89
C GLU A 65 -21.20 -48.37 -20.92
N LYS A 66 -21.85 -47.64 -21.84
CA LYS A 66 -21.20 -46.77 -22.83
C LYS A 66 -21.93 -45.43 -22.98
N ASN A 67 -21.15 -44.35 -23.13
CA ASN A 67 -21.63 -42.97 -23.27
C ASN A 67 -22.74 -42.60 -22.27
N PRO A 68 -22.40 -42.58 -20.95
CA PRO A 68 -23.38 -42.36 -19.89
C PRO A 68 -23.99 -40.96 -19.93
N CYS A 69 -23.32 -40.00 -20.56
CA CYS A 69 -23.75 -38.61 -20.62
C CYS A 69 -24.25 -38.21 -22.00
N SER A 70 -25.36 -37.46 -22.03
CA SER A 70 -25.84 -36.74 -23.21
C SER A 70 -25.92 -35.25 -22.91
N SER A 71 -25.68 -34.43 -23.93
CA SER A 71 -25.71 -32.98 -23.82
C SER A 71 -26.69 -32.39 -24.82
N ARG A 72 -27.50 -31.42 -24.39
CA ARG A 72 -28.41 -30.66 -25.25
C ARG A 72 -28.15 -29.17 -25.10
N SER A 73 -27.98 -28.50 -26.23
CA SER A 73 -27.85 -27.04 -26.26
C SER A 73 -29.23 -26.37 -26.18
N GLY A 74 -29.32 -25.31 -25.41
CA GLY A 74 -30.51 -24.47 -25.24
C GLY A 74 -30.15 -22.99 -25.14
N ILE A 75 -31.17 -22.15 -25.10
CA ILE A 75 -31.02 -20.70 -24.88
C ILE A 75 -31.82 -20.34 -23.63
N VAL A 76 -31.17 -19.71 -22.66
CA VAL A 76 -31.84 -19.12 -21.50
C VAL A 76 -31.92 -17.62 -21.70
N ARG A 77 -33.11 -17.07 -21.44
CA ARG A 77 -33.34 -15.64 -21.40
C ARG A 77 -33.23 -15.19 -19.95
N SER A 78 -32.45 -14.15 -19.72
CA SER A 78 -32.28 -13.55 -18.41
C SER A 78 -32.25 -12.03 -18.53
N PHE A 79 -32.40 -11.33 -17.41
CA PHE A 79 -32.22 -9.89 -17.34
C PHE A 79 -30.85 -9.60 -16.74
N GLN A 80 -30.08 -8.79 -17.43
CA GLN A 80 -28.87 -8.21 -16.89
C GLN A 80 -29.19 -6.81 -16.38
N THR A 81 -29.05 -6.62 -15.08
CA THR A 81 -29.24 -5.35 -14.42
C THR A 81 -27.88 -4.67 -14.26
N THR A 82 -27.84 -3.37 -14.57
CA THR A 82 -26.69 -2.50 -14.37
C THR A 82 -27.05 -1.44 -13.34
N LEU A 83 -26.29 -1.40 -12.25
CA LEU A 83 -26.34 -0.31 -11.29
C LEU A 83 -25.22 0.66 -11.61
N SER A 84 -25.55 1.94 -11.70
CA SER A 84 -24.60 3.01 -11.95
C SER A 84 -24.73 4.10 -10.89
N LYS A 85 -23.59 4.58 -10.40
CA LYS A 85 -23.53 5.65 -9.41
C LYS A 85 -22.53 6.69 -9.88
N LYS A 86 -23.03 7.92 -9.99
CA LYS A 86 -22.24 9.09 -10.34
C LYS A 86 -22.03 9.95 -9.10
N GLY A 87 -21.03 10.82 -9.15
CA GLY A 87 -20.78 11.76 -8.09
C GLY A 87 -19.52 12.57 -8.33
N GLN A 88 -19.14 13.33 -7.31
CA GLN A 88 -17.95 14.15 -7.29
C GLN A 88 -17.15 13.85 -6.02
N ALA A 89 -15.89 13.46 -6.17
CA ALA A 89 -14.94 13.45 -5.07
C ALA A 89 -14.25 14.81 -4.98
N LYS A 90 -14.02 15.27 -3.76
CA LYS A 90 -13.27 16.51 -3.48
C LYS A 90 -12.15 16.18 -2.52
N ILE A 91 -10.94 16.65 -2.83
CA ILE A 91 -9.78 16.60 -1.94
C ILE A 91 -9.51 18.03 -1.50
N ARG A 92 -9.50 18.26 -0.19
CA ARG A 92 -9.14 19.55 0.40
C ARG A 92 -7.82 19.38 1.14
N ILE A 93 -6.84 20.21 0.82
CA ILE A 93 -5.54 20.25 1.48
C ILE A 93 -5.46 21.60 2.17
N LYS A 94 -5.40 21.59 3.50
CA LYS A 94 -5.30 22.78 4.34
C LYS A 94 -3.96 22.73 5.06
N ASP A 95 -3.08 23.66 4.71
CA ASP A 95 -1.79 23.83 5.37
C ASP A 95 -1.82 25.06 6.28
N SER A 96 -1.08 25.02 7.38
CA SER A 96 -1.08 26.08 8.39
C SER A 96 -0.59 27.40 7.76
N GLY A 97 -1.44 28.42 7.77
CA GLY A 97 -1.12 29.73 7.20
C GLY A 97 -1.14 29.84 5.67
N LYS A 98 -1.58 28.81 4.94
CA LYS A 98 -1.73 28.85 3.47
C LYS A 98 -3.19 28.74 3.04
N GLU A 99 -3.46 29.16 1.80
CA GLU A 99 -4.78 28.96 1.19
C GLU A 99 -5.09 27.48 1.00
N THR A 100 -6.36 27.12 1.20
CA THR A 100 -6.83 25.73 1.05
C THR A 100 -6.87 25.35 -0.43
N ILE A 101 -6.15 24.31 -0.80
CA ILE A 101 -6.20 23.74 -2.15
C ILE A 101 -7.38 22.78 -2.22
N THR A 102 -8.24 22.94 -3.23
CA THR A 102 -9.36 22.02 -3.47
C THR A 102 -9.21 21.41 -4.86
N ILE A 103 -9.26 20.08 -4.94
CA ILE A 103 -9.18 19.34 -6.19
C ILE A 103 -10.44 18.48 -6.32
N GLU A 104 -11.16 18.64 -7.43
CA GLU A 104 -12.43 17.95 -7.66
C GLU A 104 -12.32 16.95 -8.81
N PHE A 105 -12.94 15.79 -8.65
CA PHE A 105 -12.90 14.71 -9.63
C PHE A 105 -14.29 14.11 -9.84
N PRO A 106 -14.75 13.97 -11.10
CA PRO A 106 -15.98 13.24 -11.37
C PRO A 106 -15.76 11.75 -11.16
N ILE A 107 -16.73 11.08 -10.53
CA ILE A 107 -16.75 9.64 -10.34
C ILE A 107 -17.96 9.07 -11.06
N ASN A 108 -17.73 8.00 -11.82
CA ASN A 108 -18.78 7.24 -12.49
C ASN A 108 -18.43 5.76 -12.41
N VAL A 109 -19.16 5.03 -11.57
CA VAL A 109 -18.93 3.60 -11.34
C VAL A 109 -20.16 2.79 -11.73
N LYS A 110 -19.91 1.58 -12.22
CA LYS A 110 -20.95 0.68 -12.68
C LYS A 110 -20.66 -0.75 -12.25
N THR A 111 -21.71 -1.50 -12.00
CA THR A 111 -21.69 -2.93 -11.72
C THR A 111 -22.85 -3.57 -12.47
N ALA A 112 -22.61 -4.72 -13.08
CA ALA A 112 -23.59 -5.39 -13.92
C ALA A 112 -23.61 -6.89 -13.63
N GLY A 113 -24.79 -7.50 -13.72
CA GLY A 113 -24.97 -8.92 -13.51
C GLY A 113 -26.44 -9.32 -13.53
N LEU A 114 -26.70 -10.62 -13.36
CA LEU A 114 -28.05 -11.12 -13.11
C LEU A 114 -28.59 -10.61 -11.77
N LEU A 115 -27.69 -10.54 -10.78
CA LEU A 115 -27.88 -9.87 -9.49
C LEU A 115 -26.61 -9.05 -9.25
N PRO A 116 -26.55 -7.79 -9.74
CA PRO A 116 -25.37 -6.96 -9.59
C PRO A 116 -25.12 -6.68 -8.10
N GLY A 117 -23.87 -6.81 -7.66
CA GLY A 117 -23.46 -6.34 -6.32
C GLY A 117 -23.58 -4.82 -6.20
N GLY A 118 -23.45 -4.29 -4.98
CA GLY A 118 -23.44 -2.83 -4.75
C GLY A 118 -22.27 -2.11 -5.42
N THR A 119 -22.38 -0.80 -5.63
CA THR A 119 -21.34 0.01 -6.27
C THR A 119 -20.16 0.35 -5.35
N ASN A 120 -20.14 -0.12 -4.10
CA ASN A 120 -19.15 0.30 -3.10
C ASN A 120 -17.72 -0.13 -3.46
N ILE A 121 -17.52 -1.37 -3.89
CA ILE A 121 -16.20 -1.88 -4.32
C ILE A 121 -15.63 -1.04 -5.48
N PRO A 122 -16.35 -0.87 -6.61
CA PRO A 122 -15.82 -0.07 -7.71
C PRO A 122 -15.67 1.42 -7.34
N LEU A 123 -16.48 1.95 -6.40
CA LEU A 123 -16.31 3.31 -5.86
C LEU A 123 -14.98 3.47 -5.11
N THR A 124 -14.68 2.54 -4.20
CA THR A 124 -13.41 2.53 -3.45
C THR A 124 -12.22 2.44 -4.39
N GLN A 125 -12.28 1.57 -5.39
CA GLN A 125 -11.23 1.44 -6.40
C GLN A 125 -11.04 2.72 -7.23
N ALA A 126 -12.15 3.36 -7.64
CA ALA A 126 -12.10 4.63 -8.37
C ALA A 126 -11.41 5.73 -7.55
N ILE A 127 -11.78 5.88 -6.28
CA ILE A 127 -11.17 6.86 -5.37
C ILE A 127 -9.68 6.58 -5.17
N GLN A 128 -9.30 5.33 -4.90
CA GLN A 128 -7.90 4.94 -4.72
C GLN A 128 -7.05 5.23 -5.96
N ASN A 129 -7.58 4.95 -7.15
CA ASN A 129 -6.88 5.23 -8.41
C ASN A 129 -6.71 6.73 -8.65
N ILE A 130 -7.73 7.53 -8.33
CA ILE A 130 -7.64 9.00 -8.41
C ILE A 130 -6.58 9.51 -7.45
N LEU A 131 -6.63 9.10 -6.18
CA LEU A 131 -5.63 9.50 -5.18
C LEU A 131 -4.21 9.12 -5.61
N ARG A 132 -4.01 7.88 -6.07
CA ARG A 132 -2.71 7.43 -6.59
C ARG A 132 -2.23 8.28 -7.76
N LYS A 133 -3.09 8.61 -8.72
CA LYS A 133 -2.70 9.43 -9.89
C LYS A 133 -2.41 10.88 -9.51
N THR A 134 -3.27 11.50 -8.70
CA THR A 134 -3.13 12.89 -8.27
C THR A 134 -1.87 13.07 -7.44
N PHE A 135 -1.60 12.14 -6.53
CA PHE A 135 -0.45 12.21 -5.65
C PHE A 135 0.80 11.51 -6.22
N ALA A 136 0.71 10.77 -7.33
CA ALA A 136 1.86 10.09 -7.94
C ALA A 136 3.10 10.97 -8.12
N PRO A 137 2.99 12.25 -8.57
CA PRO A 137 4.16 13.13 -8.67
C PRO A 137 4.79 13.50 -7.33
N TYR A 138 4.00 13.46 -6.25
CA TYR A 138 4.41 13.81 -4.89
C TYR A 138 4.86 12.58 -4.09
N LEU A 139 4.39 11.40 -4.47
CA LEU A 139 4.93 10.12 -4.03
C LEU A 139 6.28 9.97 -4.73
N LYS A 140 7.38 10.36 -4.04
CA LYS A 140 8.75 10.13 -4.52
C LYS A 140 8.80 8.72 -5.12
N SER A 141 9.23 8.61 -6.38
CA SER A 141 9.48 7.31 -6.98
C SER A 141 10.34 6.53 -5.98
N LEU A 142 9.92 5.31 -5.66
CA LEU A 142 10.74 4.40 -4.88
C LEU A 142 11.96 4.14 -5.76
N VAL A 143 13.01 4.96 -5.61
CA VAL A 143 14.30 4.69 -6.18
C VAL A 143 14.78 3.50 -5.38
N GLN A 144 14.47 2.29 -5.87
CA GLN A 144 15.24 1.12 -5.51
C GLN A 144 16.63 1.37 -6.12
N GLU A 145 17.44 2.16 -5.43
CA GLU A 145 18.88 1.97 -5.52
C GLU A 145 19.07 0.53 -5.05
N GLN A 146 19.22 -0.40 -6.00
CA GLN A 146 19.75 -1.71 -5.69
C GLN A 146 21.13 -1.44 -5.11
N SER A 147 21.20 -1.42 -3.78
CA SER A 147 22.47 -1.51 -3.10
C SER A 147 23.16 -2.76 -3.64
N THR A 148 24.36 -2.61 -4.16
CA THR A 148 25.23 -3.75 -4.54
C THR A 148 25.65 -4.57 -3.30
N PHE A 149 25.24 -4.12 -2.11
CA PHE A 149 25.50 -4.73 -0.84
C PHE A 149 24.43 -5.77 -0.48
N GLU A 150 24.86 -7.03 -0.35
CA GLU A 150 24.05 -8.13 0.15
C GLU A 150 24.40 -8.39 1.62
N ILE A 151 23.41 -8.24 2.52
CA ILE A 151 23.49 -8.64 3.92
C ILE A 151 23.46 -10.18 3.98
N ASP A 152 24.22 -10.80 4.89
CA ASP A 152 24.10 -12.23 5.16
C ASP A 152 22.62 -12.61 5.36
N LYS A 153 22.16 -13.59 4.60
CA LYS A 153 20.72 -13.93 4.55
C LYS A 153 20.13 -14.23 5.92
N MET A 154 20.89 -14.88 6.80
CA MET A 154 20.43 -15.21 8.15
C MET A 154 20.39 -13.96 9.04
N ALA A 155 21.36 -13.05 8.90
CA ALA A 155 21.30 -11.75 9.56
C ALA A 155 20.08 -10.94 9.10
N ALA A 156 19.79 -10.92 7.79
CA ALA A 156 18.60 -10.27 7.25
C ALA A 156 17.30 -10.85 7.83
N ASP A 157 17.17 -12.18 7.87
CA ASP A 157 16.00 -12.87 8.45
C ASP A 157 15.80 -12.51 9.95
N PHE A 158 16.90 -12.37 10.71
CA PHE A 158 16.86 -11.94 12.11
C PHE A 158 16.43 -10.47 12.26
N ILE A 159 16.92 -9.58 11.38
CA ILE A 159 16.52 -8.17 11.36
C ILE A 159 15.03 -8.02 11.07
N ASP A 160 14.54 -8.72 10.05
CA ASP A 160 13.12 -8.70 9.66
C ASP A 160 12.20 -9.28 10.74
N SER A 161 12.73 -10.20 11.55
CA SER A 161 12.03 -10.78 12.70
C SER A 161 12.16 -9.96 13.99
N GLY A 162 12.89 -8.82 13.97
CA GLY A 162 13.14 -7.98 15.15
C GLY A 162 14.12 -8.59 16.17
N LEU A 163 14.85 -9.66 15.80
CA LEU A 163 15.82 -10.36 16.64
C LEU A 163 17.22 -9.72 16.54
N PHE A 164 17.29 -8.43 16.87
CA PHE A 164 18.45 -7.59 16.55
C PHE A 164 19.76 -8.00 17.24
N GLU A 165 19.74 -8.43 18.50
CA GLU A 165 20.96 -8.87 19.18
C GLU A 165 21.53 -10.16 18.56
N VAL A 166 20.65 -11.05 18.08
CA VAL A 166 21.05 -12.25 17.33
C VAL A 166 21.62 -11.86 15.97
N ALA A 167 21.01 -10.87 15.30
CA ALA A 167 21.53 -10.32 14.06
C ALA A 167 22.94 -9.73 14.24
N LYS A 168 23.18 -8.93 15.29
CA LYS A 168 24.51 -8.36 15.60
C LYS A 168 25.56 -9.46 15.80
N LEU A 169 25.24 -10.49 16.58
CA LEU A 169 26.14 -11.63 16.79
C LEU A 169 26.46 -12.36 15.48
N ARG A 170 25.46 -12.53 14.60
CA ARG A 170 25.65 -13.15 13.29
C ARG A 170 26.60 -12.31 12.43
N VAL A 171 26.36 -11.00 12.35
CA VAL A 171 27.16 -10.04 11.58
C VAL A 171 28.61 -10.00 12.06
N GLN A 172 28.83 -9.93 13.37
CA GLN A 172 30.17 -9.95 13.97
C GLN A 172 31.00 -11.18 13.57
N GLY A 173 30.36 -12.33 13.34
CA GLY A 173 31.05 -13.56 12.96
C GLY A 173 31.17 -13.81 11.45
N HIS A 174 30.41 -13.09 10.61
CA HIS A 174 30.22 -13.46 9.19
C HIS A 174 30.39 -12.31 8.21
N GLU A 175 30.42 -11.06 8.67
CA GLU A 175 30.65 -9.89 7.85
C GLU A 175 31.90 -9.14 8.30
N SER A 176 32.55 -8.45 7.37
CA SER A 176 33.74 -7.63 7.64
C SER A 176 33.78 -6.43 6.69
N GLY A 177 34.62 -5.45 7.02
CA GLY A 177 34.79 -4.25 6.20
C GLY A 177 33.47 -3.49 6.00
N VAL A 178 33.18 -3.12 4.75
CA VAL A 178 31.99 -2.36 4.37
C VAL A 178 30.70 -3.01 4.87
N GLY A 179 30.59 -4.34 4.75
CA GLY A 179 29.37 -5.02 5.11
C GLY A 179 29.06 -4.99 6.60
N TYR A 180 30.10 -5.24 7.41
CA TYR A 180 29.99 -5.15 8.86
C TYR A 180 29.42 -3.80 9.31
N TYR A 181 30.02 -2.69 8.87
CA TYR A 181 29.61 -1.36 9.32
C TYR A 181 28.21 -0.98 8.81
N LEU A 182 27.86 -1.35 7.58
CA LEU A 182 26.53 -1.08 7.04
C LEU A 182 25.43 -1.86 7.75
N THR A 183 25.65 -3.16 7.95
CA THR A 183 24.64 -4.02 8.58
C THR A 183 24.49 -3.66 10.06
N MET A 184 25.58 -3.40 10.78
CA MET A 184 25.51 -2.93 12.17
C MET A 184 24.78 -1.60 12.28
N GLY A 185 25.11 -0.61 11.42
CA GLY A 185 24.38 0.65 11.38
C GLY A 185 22.90 0.46 11.09
N TYR A 186 22.55 -0.39 10.13
CA TYR A 186 21.16 -0.69 9.77
C TYR A 186 20.38 -1.38 10.89
N ILE A 187 21.02 -2.29 11.64
CA ILE A 187 20.40 -2.92 12.82
C ILE A 187 20.08 -1.85 13.87
N GLU A 188 21.02 -0.96 14.19
CA GLU A 188 20.81 0.13 15.16
C GLU A 188 19.70 1.09 14.69
N GLU A 189 19.63 1.42 13.40
CA GLU A 189 18.53 2.21 12.84
C GLU A 189 17.18 1.53 13.07
N LYS A 190 17.08 0.21 12.80
CA LYS A 190 15.84 -0.56 12.99
C LYS A 190 15.44 -0.70 14.45
N GLN A 191 16.39 -0.63 15.37
CA GLN A 191 16.15 -0.57 16.81
C GLN A 191 15.73 0.83 17.28
N GLY A 192 15.82 1.86 16.43
CA GLY A 192 15.60 3.26 16.81
C GLY A 192 16.79 3.90 17.54
N ASN A 193 17.94 3.23 17.60
CA ASN A 193 19.16 3.77 18.18
C ASN A 193 19.95 4.57 17.15
N LEU A 194 19.47 5.77 16.84
CA LEU A 194 20.04 6.64 15.81
C LEU A 194 21.49 7.05 16.11
N SER A 195 21.86 7.22 17.38
CA SER A 195 23.24 7.53 17.77
C SER A 195 24.18 6.35 17.51
N GLY A 196 23.76 5.12 17.83
CA GLY A 196 24.52 3.91 17.52
C GLY A 196 24.66 3.69 16.00
N ALA A 197 23.58 3.93 15.25
CA ALA A 197 23.61 3.89 13.79
C ALA A 197 24.64 4.87 13.21
N ASN A 198 24.61 6.13 13.67
CA ASN A 198 25.55 7.16 13.21
C ASN A 198 27.01 6.76 13.45
N MET A 199 27.29 6.24 14.64
CA MET A 199 28.62 5.77 15.01
C MET A 199 29.13 4.71 14.00
N TYR A 200 28.34 3.68 13.72
CA TYR A 200 28.75 2.64 12.77
C TYR A 200 28.92 3.15 11.34
N TYR A 201 28.07 4.07 10.87
CA TYR A 201 28.26 4.63 9.53
C TYR A 201 29.49 5.53 9.44
N GLN A 202 29.76 6.34 10.47
CA GLN A 202 30.98 7.16 10.53
C GLN A 202 32.24 6.30 10.62
N GLU A 203 32.22 5.24 11.43
CA GLU A 203 33.32 4.26 11.49
C GLU A 203 33.52 3.59 10.13
N GLY A 204 32.44 3.22 9.44
CA GLY A 204 32.49 2.66 8.09
C GLY A 204 33.04 3.63 7.05
N GLU A 205 32.68 4.91 7.11
CA GLU A 205 33.22 5.96 6.23
C GLU A 205 34.74 6.11 6.38
N VAL A 206 35.25 6.03 7.61
CA VAL A 206 36.69 6.20 7.89
C VAL A 206 37.48 4.91 7.65
N SER A 207 36.87 3.76 7.90
CA SER A 207 37.57 2.46 7.92
C SER A 207 37.53 1.70 6.60
N THR A 208 36.82 2.20 5.59
CA THR A 208 36.62 1.51 4.31
C THR A 208 36.88 2.42 3.13
N SER A 209 36.92 1.86 1.91
CA SER A 209 37.13 2.63 0.67
C SER A 209 35.83 3.14 0.03
N GLU A 210 34.67 2.86 0.63
CA GLU A 210 33.32 3.11 0.07
C GLU A 210 32.65 4.34 0.73
N ASN A 211 33.39 5.44 0.89
CA ASN A 211 32.97 6.60 1.69
C ASN A 211 31.64 7.21 1.24
N GLU A 212 31.40 7.27 -0.07
CA GLU A 212 30.16 7.83 -0.64
C GLU A 212 28.91 7.05 -0.23
N LEU A 213 29.05 5.75 0.01
CA LEU A 213 27.95 4.90 0.44
C LEU A 213 27.53 5.24 1.88
N PHE A 214 28.51 5.51 2.75
CA PHE A 214 28.25 5.89 4.15
C PHE A 214 27.74 7.33 4.29
N LYS A 215 28.22 8.28 3.47
CA LYS A 215 27.80 9.69 3.53
C LYS A 215 26.29 9.87 3.45
N LYS A 216 25.62 9.19 2.52
CA LYS A 216 24.16 9.25 2.38
C LYS A 216 23.45 8.82 3.68
N SER A 217 23.92 7.75 4.33
CA SER A 217 23.36 7.25 5.59
C SER A 217 23.63 8.21 6.75
N ILE A 218 24.83 8.79 6.82
CA ILE A 218 25.22 9.78 7.84
C ILE A 218 24.38 11.05 7.71
N GLU A 219 24.22 11.60 6.51
CA GLU A 219 23.39 12.79 6.25
C GLU A 219 21.94 12.55 6.70
N ARG A 220 21.39 11.39 6.34
CA ARG A 220 20.04 10.98 6.78
C ARG A 220 19.94 10.90 8.30
N ILE A 221 20.89 10.24 8.97
CA ILE A 221 20.84 10.05 10.43
C ILE A 221 21.03 11.36 11.18
N ASN A 222 21.94 12.23 10.72
CA ASN A 222 22.13 13.56 11.30
C ASN A 222 20.87 14.41 11.19
N PHE A 223 20.15 14.33 10.06
CA PHE A 223 18.86 15.01 9.91
C PHE A 223 17.81 14.48 10.91
N LEU A 224 17.75 13.16 11.12
CA LEU A 224 16.81 12.55 12.07
C LEU A 224 17.15 12.87 13.54
N LEU A 225 18.43 13.00 13.88
CA LEU A 225 18.89 13.38 15.22
C LEU A 225 18.62 14.85 15.58
N GLN A 226 18.32 15.70 14.59
CA GLN A 226 18.04 17.13 14.79
C GLN A 226 16.54 17.45 14.99
N GLN A 227 15.67 16.44 14.88
CA GLN A 227 14.22 16.55 15.11
C GLN A 227 13.88 16.20 16.56
#